data_AF-A0A846HCT3-F1
#
_entry.id   AF-A0A846HCT3-F1
#
_cell.length_a   1.000
_cell.length_b   1.000
_cell.length_c   1.000
_cell.angle_alpha   90.00
_cell.angle_beta   90.00
_cell.angle_gamma   90.00
#
_symmetry.space_group_name_H-M   'P 1'
#
loop_
_entity.id
_entity.type
_entity.pdbx_description
1 polymer ?
#
loop_
_entity_poly.entity_id
_entity_poly.type
_entity_poly.pdbx_seq_one_letter_code
_entity_poly.pdbx_strand_id
1 'polypeptide(L)' 'MTIKVTITLEEDILQFIDRQAQGNRSGYINALLSEHRRRILEAEMIASLKQDAEDPEYQAEIAAWDNVVGDGINARE' A
#
# COMPACT_ATOMS: atom_id res chain seq x y z
N MET A 1 -10.24 -2.41 -15.80
CA MET A 1 -11.68 -2.15 -15.97
C MET A 1 -11.98 -0.78 -15.42
N THR A 2 -12.84 0.02 -16.06
CA THR A 2 -13.21 1.38 -15.60
C THR A 2 -14.71 1.47 -15.38
N ILE A 3 -15.13 1.99 -14.23
CA ILE A 3 -16.54 2.15 -13.84
C ILE A 3 -16.82 3.64 -13.68
N LYS A 4 -17.93 4.12 -14.24
CA LYS A 4 -18.39 5.50 -14.04
C LYS A 4 -19.32 5.54 -12.84
N VAL A 5 -19.09 6.49 -11.95
CA VAL A 5 -19.90 6.73 -10.75
C VAL A 5 -20.19 8.22 -10.62
N THR A 6 -21.32 8.56 -10.02
CA THR A 6 -21.65 9.95 -9.64
C THR A 6 -21.39 10.10 -8.16
N ILE A 7 -20.64 11.12 -7.78
CA ILE A 7 -20.34 11.47 -6.38
C ILE A 7 -20.66 12.93 -6.14
N THR A 8 -21.04 13.27 -4.92
CA THR A 8 -21.20 14.67 -4.48
C THR A 8 -19.87 15.15 -3.90
N LEU A 9 -19.42 16.32 -4.33
CA LEU A 9 -18.24 17.00 -3.81
C LEU A 9 -18.63 18.41 -3.38
N GLU A 10 -17.96 18.92 -2.36
CA GLU A 10 -18.04 20.34 -2.01
C GLU A 10 -17.40 21.19 -3.11
N GLU A 11 -17.86 22.44 -3.24
CA GLU A 11 -17.46 23.31 -4.34
C GLU A 11 -15.95 23.60 -4.34
N ASP A 12 -15.38 23.86 -3.16
CA ASP A 12 -13.95 24.13 -2.96
C ASP A 12 -13.09 22.89 -3.29
N ILE A 13 -13.57 21.69 -2.98
CA ILE A 13 -12.93 20.43 -3.35
C ILE A 13 -12.94 20.24 -4.87
N LEU A 14 -14.06 20.52 -5.55
CA LEU A 14 -14.12 20.47 -7.00
C LEU A 14 -13.15 21.47 -7.65
N GLN A 15 -13.09 22.71 -7.14
CA GLN A 15 -12.14 23.72 -7.60
C GLN A 15 -10.68 23.33 -7.37
N PHE A 16 -10.38 22.65 -6.26
CA PHE A 16 -9.06 22.09 -6.01
C PHE A 16 -8.70 21.02 -7.04
N ILE A 17 -9.60 20.05 -7.27
CA ILE A 17 -9.41 18.99 -8.26
C ILE A 17 -9.19 19.59 -9.64
N ASP A 18 -9.95 20.62 -10.02
CA ASP A 18 -9.82 21.28 -11.32
C ASP A 18 -8.44 21.88 -11.56
N ARG A 19 -7.89 22.54 -10.54
CA ARG A 19 -6.54 23.12 -10.63
C ARG A 19 -5.46 22.05 -10.77
N GLN A 20 -5.63 20.89 -10.12
CA GLN A 20 -4.62 19.83 -10.11
C GLN A 20 -4.74 18.87 -11.29
N ALA A 21 -5.95 18.64 -11.77
CA ALA A 21 -6.25 17.57 -12.72
C ALA A 21 -5.85 17.87 -14.16
N GLN A 22 -5.53 19.14 -14.49
CA GLN A 22 -5.12 19.57 -15.84
C GLN A 22 -6.08 19.07 -16.94
N GLY A 23 -7.37 19.04 -16.64
CA GLY A 23 -8.42 18.55 -17.55
C GLY A 23 -8.80 17.08 -17.41
N ASN A 24 -8.07 16.26 -16.65
CA ASN A 24 -8.40 14.85 -16.40
C ASN A 24 -8.73 14.57 -14.92
N ARG A 25 -9.93 14.99 -14.49
CA ARG A 25 -10.42 14.83 -13.11
C ARG A 25 -10.40 13.37 -12.65
N SER A 26 -10.93 12.46 -13.46
CA SER A 26 -10.97 11.03 -13.13
C SER A 26 -9.57 10.44 -12.97
N GLY A 27 -8.62 10.83 -13.82
CA GLY A 27 -7.23 10.41 -13.72
C GLY A 27 -6.58 10.88 -12.42
N TYR A 28 -6.74 12.16 -12.09
CA TYR A 28 -6.21 12.73 -10.85
C TYR A 28 -6.80 12.07 -9.60
N ILE A 29 -8.14 11.93 -9.54
CA ILE A 29 -8.83 11.29 -8.42
C ILE A 29 -8.39 9.83 -8.27
N ASN A 30 -8.30 9.08 -9.37
CA ASN A 30 -7.84 7.68 -9.32
C ASN A 30 -6.41 7.57 -8.80
N ALA A 31 -5.51 8.46 -9.23
CA ALA A 31 -4.13 8.48 -8.72
C ALA A 31 -4.09 8.79 -7.22
N LEU A 32 -4.83 9.81 -6.79
CA LEU A 32 -4.94 10.19 -5.37
C LEU A 32 -5.47 9.05 -4.51
N LEU A 33 -6.55 8.39 -4.93
CA LEU A 33 -7.15 7.27 -4.22
C LEU A 33 -6.22 6.04 -4.19
N SER A 34 -5.52 5.76 -5.29
CA SER A 34 -4.54 4.66 -5.36
C SER A 34 -3.39 4.89 -4.38
N GLU A 35 -2.89 6.12 -4.31
CA GLU A 35 -1.85 6.49 -3.38
C GLU A 35 -2.33 6.44 -1.93
N HIS A 36 -3.54 6.95 -1.65
CA HIS A 36 -4.13 6.89 -0.31
C HIS A 36 -4.32 5.43 0.14
N ARG A 37 -4.83 4.57 -0.74
CA ARG A 37 -4.94 3.12 -0.47
C ARG A 37 -3.58 2.49 -0.17
N ARG A 38 -2.54 2.85 -0.93
CA ARG A 38 -1.18 2.37 -0.67
C ARG A 38 -0.69 2.76 0.72
N ARG A 39 -0.91 4.02 1.13
CA ARG A 39 -0.53 4.52 2.46
C ARG A 39 -1.26 3.80 3.59
N ILE A 40 -2.55 3.50 3.42
CA ILE A 40 -3.32 2.71 4.39
C ILE A 40 -2.71 1.32 4.53
N LEU A 41 -2.50 0.61 3.42
CA LEU A 41 -1.94 -0.74 3.43
C LEU A 41 -0.53 -0.78 4.04
N GLU A 42 0.30 0.22 3.75
CA GLU A 42 1.62 0.35 4.35
C GLU A 42 1.55 0.54 5.87
N ALA A 43 0.63 1.39 6.35
CA ALA A 43 0.43 1.59 7.78
C ALA A 43 -0.08 0.32 8.48
N GLU A 44 -1.04 -0.40 7.87
CA GLU A 44 -1.54 -1.68 8.37
C GLU A 44 -0.42 -2.72 8.43
N MET A 45 0.38 -2.85 7.36
CA MET A 45 1.51 -3.76 7.30
C MET A 45 2.56 -3.43 8.37
N ILE A 46 2.91 -2.16 8.55
CA ILE A 46 3.85 -1.75 9.61
C ILE A 46 3.28 -2.08 10.99
N ALA A 47 1.98 -1.87 11.22
CA ALA A 47 1.35 -2.20 12.49
C ALA A 47 1.40 -3.71 12.78
N SER A 48 1.05 -4.55 11.80
CA SER A 48 1.15 -6.01 11.92
C SER A 48 2.59 -6.46 12.17
N LEU A 49 3.56 -5.96 11.39
CA LEU A 49 4.97 -6.31 11.57
C LEU A 49 5.52 -5.91 12.94
N LYS A 50 5.05 -4.80 13.52
CA LYS A 50 5.41 -4.41 14.88
C LYS A 50 4.83 -5.37 15.92
N GLN A 51 3.58 -5.78 15.75
CA GLN A 51 2.96 -6.77 16.62
C GLN A 51 3.73 -8.10 16.56
N ASP A 52 4.06 -8.57 15.36
CA ASP A 52 4.83 -9.80 15.12
C ASP A 52 6.27 -9.71 15.68
N ALA A 53 6.87 -8.52 15.69
CA ALA A 53 8.17 -8.27 16.29
C ALA A 53 8.17 -8.36 17.82
N GLU A 54 7.02 -8.07 18.45
CA GLU A 54 6.83 -8.15 19.89
C GLU A 54 6.39 -9.56 20.35
N ASP A 55 6.04 -10.45 19.42
CA ASP A 55 5.62 -11.83 19.68
C ASP A 55 6.84 -12.79 19.73
N PRO A 56 7.21 -13.32 20.92
CA PRO A 56 8.35 -14.20 21.06
C PRO A 56 8.20 -15.55 20.33
N GLU A 57 6.99 -16.06 20.17
CA GLU A 57 6.74 -17.34 19.48
C GLU A 57 6.96 -17.15 17.98
N TYR A 58 6.40 -16.09 17.41
CA TYR A 58 6.63 -15.72 16.02
C TYR A 58 8.12 -15.45 15.73
N GLN A 59 8.83 -14.73 16.62
CA GLN A 59 10.27 -14.52 16.48
C GLN A 59 11.09 -15.81 16.54
N ALA A 60 10.69 -16.79 17.36
CA ALA A 60 11.33 -18.09 17.41
C ALA A 60 11.15 -18.86 16.09
N GLU A 61 9.97 -18.76 15.46
CA GLU A 61 9.76 -19.30 14.12
C GLU A 61 10.66 -18.60 13.09
N ILE A 62 10.67 -17.26 13.04
CA ILE A 62 11.53 -16.50 12.13
C ILE A 62 13.02 -16.90 12.27
N ALA A 63 13.50 -17.08 13.50
CA ALA A 63 14.87 -17.54 13.75
C ALA A 63 15.14 -18.97 13.22
N ALA A 64 14.14 -19.85 13.22
CA ALA A 64 14.27 -21.17 12.61
C ALA A 64 14.38 -21.06 11.07
N TRP A 65 13.60 -20.16 10.45
CA TRP A 65 13.63 -19.89 9.00
C TRP A 65 14.93 -19.23 8.52
N ASP A 66 15.62 -18.49 9.39
CA ASP A 66 16.89 -17.84 9.05
C ASP A 66 17.98 -18.85 8.61
N ASN A 67 17.91 -20.10 9.09
CA ASN A 67 18.85 -21.17 8.72
C ASN A 67 18.80 -21.57 7.24
N VAL A 68 17.68 -21.32 6.55
CA VAL A 68 17.47 -21.72 5.15
C VAL A 68 17.42 -20.52 4.19
N VAL A 69 17.66 -19.29 4.68
CA VAL A 69 17.55 -18.05 3.87
C VAL A 69 18.51 -18.02 2.68
N GLY A 70 19.62 -18.76 2.77
CA GLY A 70 20.66 -18.86 1.74
C GLY A 70 20.55 -20.08 0.82
N ASP A 71 19.58 -20.97 1.04
CA ASP A 71 19.47 -22.21 0.27
C ASP A 71 19.26 -21.90 -1.22
N GLY A 72 20.07 -22.50 -2.08
CA GLY A 72 20.06 -22.28 -3.54
C GLY A 72 20.84 -21.05 -4.01
N ILE A 73 21.25 -20.14 -3.12
CA ILE A 73 22.13 -19.02 -3.48
C ILE A 73 23.56 -19.57 -3.64
N ASN A 74 24.11 -19.48 -4.86
CA ASN A 74 25.39 -20.07 -5.28
C ASN A 74 25.41 -21.60 -5.48
N ALA A 75 24.25 -22.25 -5.54
CA ALA A 75 24.19 -23.61 -6.06
C ALA A 75 24.60 -23.58 -7.55
N ARG A 76 25.80 -24.08 -7.87
CA ARG A 76 26.19 -24.33 -9.28
C ARG A 76 25.38 -25.52 -9.78
N GLU A 77 24.84 -25.39 -10.99
CA GLU A 77 24.14 -26.46 -11.72
C GLU A 77 24.95 -27.76 -11.78
#